data_AF-A0A524AVR3-F1
#
_entry.id   AF-A0A524AVR3-F1
#
_cell.length_a   1.000
_cell.length_b   1.000
_cell.length_c   1.000
_cell.angle_alpha   90.00
_cell.angle_beta   90.00
_cell.angle_gamma   90.00
#
_symmetry.space_group_name_H-M   'P 1'
#
loop_
_entity.id
_entity.type
_entity.pdbx_description
1 polymer ?
#
loop_
_entity_poly.entity_id
_entity_poly.type
_entity_poly.pdbx_seq_one_letter_code
_entity_poly.pdbx_strand_id
1 'polypeptide(L)'
;MNPKVLQEGDLIFWFHSYDARHEERASVHVGKGSQDDYNDAKIWLEPEIEVAKPGRTLRRHELNRALQVIKQNHDYLLEEWHGYKGRAG
;
A
#
# COMPACT_ATOMS: atom_id res chain seq x y z
N MET A 1 -4.92 13.85 0.56
CA MET A 1 -3.48 13.73 0.26
C MET A 1 -3.12 12.25 0.40
N ASN A 2 -2.24 11.70 -0.44
CA ASN A 2 -1.87 10.29 -0.39
C ASN A 2 -0.50 10.15 0.30
N PRO A 3 -0.45 9.95 1.63
CA PRO A 3 0.81 10.01 2.37
C PRO A 3 1.71 8.82 2.00
N LYS A 4 2.98 9.10 1.71
CA LYS A 4 4.01 8.06 1.61
C LYS A 4 4.28 7.51 3.01
N VAL A 5 4.08 6.22 3.20
CA VAL A 5 4.23 5.54 4.50
C VAL A 5 5.54 4.78 4.63
N LEU A 6 6.07 4.27 3.52
CA LEU A 6 7.31 3.52 3.47
C LEU A 6 7.99 3.70 2.11
N GLN A 7 9.31 3.55 2.08
CA GLN A 7 10.09 3.48 0.85
C GLN A 7 11.23 2.48 1.02
N GLU A 8 11.37 1.56 0.07
CA GLU A 8 12.39 0.52 0.06
C GLU A 8 13.03 0.46 -1.34
N GLY A 9 14.23 1.04 -1.46
CA GLY A 9 14.84 1.31 -2.77
C GLY A 9 13.94 2.18 -3.63
N ASP A 10 13.60 1.68 -4.83
CA ASP A 10 12.70 2.35 -5.77
C ASP A 10 11.21 2.08 -5.50
N LEU A 11 10.88 1.18 -4.56
CA LEU A 11 9.50 0.87 -4.20
C LEU A 11 8.97 1.94 -3.24
N ILE A 12 7.84 2.53 -3.61
CA ILE A 12 7.17 3.57 -2.81
C ILE A 12 5.84 3.01 -2.36
N PHE A 13 5.54 3.13 -1.07
CA PHE A 13 4.31 2.67 -0.45
C PHE A 13 3.53 3.87 0.06
N TRP A 14 2.23 3.94 -0.23
CA TRP A 14 1.38 5.03 0.23
C TRP A 14 -0.04 4.57 0.53
N PHE A 15 -0.75 5.39 1.30
CA PHE A 15 -2.17 5.21 1.50
C PHE A 15 -2.98 6.08 0.54
N HIS A 16 -4.05 5.50 0.02
CA HIS A 16 -4.95 6.20 -0.87
C HIS A 16 -6.10 6.81 -0.06
N SER A 17 -6.27 8.13 -0.17
CA SER A 17 -7.29 8.87 0.60
C SER A 17 -8.72 8.42 0.30
N TYR A 18 -9.01 7.98 -0.92
CA TYR A 18 -10.32 7.41 -1.25
C TYR A 18 -10.56 6.10 -0.52
N ASP A 19 -9.54 5.23 -0.42
CA ASP A 19 -9.64 3.94 0.26
C ASP A 19 -9.88 4.16 1.76
N ALA A 20 -9.12 5.06 2.39
CA ALA A 20 -9.32 5.38 3.81
C ALA A 20 -10.75 5.83 4.15
N ARG A 21 -11.45 6.47 3.20
CA ARG A 21 -12.82 7.00 3.39
C ARG A 21 -13.93 6.00 3.07
N HIS A 22 -13.69 5.06 2.15
CA HIS A 22 -14.75 4.21 1.59
C HIS A 22 -14.51 2.72 1.77
N GLU A 23 -13.28 2.30 2.06
CA GLU A 23 -12.93 0.90 2.25
C GLU A 23 -12.95 0.56 3.74
N GLU A 24 -13.56 -0.57 4.09
CA GLU A 24 -13.52 -1.08 5.46
C GLU A 24 -12.14 -1.63 5.81
N ARG A 25 -11.51 -2.33 4.85
CA ARG A 25 -10.22 -3.02 4.97
C ARG A 25 -9.03 -2.09 4.76
N ALA A 26 -7.95 -2.35 5.49
CA ALA A 26 -6.66 -1.71 5.31
C ALA A 26 -6.01 -2.05 3.96
N SER A 27 -5.62 -1.02 3.21
CA SER A 27 -4.91 -1.16 1.93
C SER A 27 -3.65 -0.32 1.87
N VAL A 28 -2.66 -0.81 1.13
CA VAL A 28 -1.48 -0.05 0.76
C VAL A 28 -1.29 -0.11 -0.75
N HIS A 29 -0.95 1.02 -1.33
CA HIS A 29 -0.62 1.17 -2.73
C HIS A 29 0.89 1.15 -2.91
N VAL A 30 1.36 0.50 -3.97
CA VAL A 30 2.78 0.31 -4.25
C VAL A 30 3.10 0.64 -5.70
N GLY A 31 4.07 1.53 -5.88
CA GLY A 31 4.58 1.99 -7.16
C GLY A 31 6.10 1.94 -7.19
N LYS A 32 6.66 2.28 -8.35
CA LYS A 32 8.11 2.34 -8.57
C LYS A 32 8.52 3.73 -9.01
N GLY A 33 9.45 4.35 -8.29
CA GLY A 33 10.01 5.68 -8.61
C GLY A 33 9.07 6.86 -8.32
N SER A 34 7.76 6.69 -8.45
CA SER A 34 6.74 7.70 -8.11
C SER A 34 5.47 7.07 -7.53
N GLN A 35 4.64 7.90 -6.88
CA GLN A 35 3.25 7.57 -6.62
C GLN A 35 2.46 7.73 -7.93
N ASP A 36 1.86 6.64 -8.40
CA ASP A 36 1.03 6.61 -9.62
C ASP A 36 -0.20 5.76 -9.34
N ASP A 37 -1.28 6.42 -8.93
CA ASP A 37 -2.56 5.78 -8.55
C ASP A 37 -3.25 5.03 -9.71
N TYR A 38 -2.78 5.17 -10.96
CA TYR A 38 -3.34 4.47 -12.10
C TYR A 38 -2.69 3.10 -12.31
N ASN A 39 -1.36 3.04 -12.24
CA ASN A 39 -0.56 1.87 -12.59
C ASN A 39 0.06 1.14 -11.39
N ASP A 40 -0.18 1.61 -10.18
CA ASP A 40 0.20 0.98 -8.93
C ASP A 40 -0.45 -0.38 -8.67
N ALA A 41 0.21 -1.14 -7.79
CA ALA A 41 -0.35 -2.32 -7.18
C ALA A 41 -1.11 -1.91 -5.90
N LYS A 42 -2.28 -2.49 -5.66
CA LYS A 42 -3.02 -2.38 -4.41
C LYS A 42 -2.94 -3.71 -3.66
N ILE A 43 -2.55 -3.64 -2.39
CA ILE A 43 -2.37 -4.79 -1.51
C ILE A 43 -3.30 -4.58 -0.31
N TRP A 44 -4.12 -5.59 -0.01
CA TRP A 44 -4.85 -5.66 1.25
C TRP A 44 -3.90 -6.06 2.36
N LEU A 45 -4.02 -5.44 3.53
CA LEU A 45 -3.25 -5.76 4.73
C LEU A 45 -4.02 -6.68 5.68
N GLU A 46 -5.34 -6.79 5.50
CA GLU A 46 -6.22 -7.59 6.36
C GLU A 46 -7.39 -8.20 5.57
N PRO A 47 -8.01 -9.32 6.03
CA PRO A 47 -7.57 -10.14 7.17
C PRO A 47 -6.24 -10.88 6.89
N GLU A 48 -5.88 -11.03 5.63
CA GLU A 48 -4.59 -11.56 5.18
C GLU A 48 -3.96 -10.61 4.17
N ILE A 49 -2.64 -10.69 4.03
CA ILE A 49 -1.91 -9.92 3.03
C ILE A 49 -2.20 -10.51 1.64
N GLU A 50 -2.92 -9.77 0.82
CA GLU A 50 -3.41 -10.22 -0.48
C GLU A 50 -3.23 -9.13 -1.56
N VAL A 51 -2.87 -9.53 -2.78
CA VAL A 51 -2.83 -8.62 -3.92
C VAL A 51 -4.25 -8.37 -4.43
N ALA A 52 -4.80 -7.19 -4.16
CA ALA A 52 -6.09 -6.75 -4.68
C ALA A 52 -6.01 -6.41 -6.17
N LYS A 53 -4.93 -5.71 -6.55
CA LYS A 53 -4.63 -5.31 -7.93
C LYS A 53 -3.11 -5.36 -8.12
N PRO A 54 -2.59 -6.10 -9.12
CA PRO A 54 -1.14 -6.21 -9.32
C PRO A 54 -0.51 -4.95 -9.94
N GLY A 55 -1.30 -4.03 -10.49
CA GLY A 55 -0.80 -2.86 -11.19
C GLY A 55 -0.15 -3.18 -12.54
N ARG A 56 0.46 -2.16 -13.15
CA ARG A 56 1.24 -2.25 -14.38
C ARG A 56 2.69 -1.81 -14.19
N THR A 57 2.98 -1.05 -13.14
CA THR A 57 4.30 -0.49 -12.86
C THR A 57 5.29 -1.53 -12.35
N LEU A 58 4.83 -2.53 -11.58
CA LEU A 58 5.68 -3.53 -10.97
C LEU A 58 5.79 -4.80 -11.82
N ARG A 59 7.02 -5.25 -12.07
CA ARG A 59 7.27 -6.61 -12.58
C ARG A 59 7.00 -7.63 -11.47
N ARG A 60 6.80 -8.90 -11.85
CA ARG A 60 6.51 -9.99 -10.89
C ARG A 60 7.50 -10.08 -9.72
N HIS A 61 8.80 -9.93 -9.97
CA HIS A 61 9.81 -9.97 -8.91
C HIS A 61 9.77 -8.74 -7.98
N GLU A 62 9.40 -7.58 -8.52
CA GLU A 62 9.24 -6.34 -7.74
C GLU A 62 7.98 -6.41 -6.88
N LEU A 63 6.88 -6.96 -7.40
CA LEU A 63 5.67 -7.23 -6.62
C LEU A 63 5.96 -8.24 -5.50
N ASN A 64 6.70 -9.31 -5.78
CA ASN A 64 7.10 -10.26 -4.74
C ASN A 64 7.97 -9.60 -3.67
N ARG A 65 8.90 -8.73 -4.05
CA ARG A 65 9.70 -7.94 -3.10
C ARG A 65 8.81 -7.01 -2.28
N ALA A 66 7.87 -6.31 -2.91
CA ALA A 66 6.92 -5.46 -2.21
C ALA A 66 6.10 -6.24 -1.16
N LEU A 67 5.63 -7.45 -1.51
CA LEU A 67 4.93 -8.32 -0.57
C LEU A 67 5.81 -8.76 0.60
N GLN A 68 7.10 -9.02 0.38
CA GLN A 68 8.04 -9.32 1.47
C GLN A 68 8.23 -8.12 2.40
N VAL A 69 8.39 -6.92 1.83
CA VAL A 69 8.52 -5.68 2.61
C VAL A 69 7.26 -5.40 3.42
N ILE A 70 6.08 -5.58 2.83
CA ILE A 70 4.79 -5.43 3.53
C ILE A 70 4.69 -6.43 4.68
N LYS A 71 5.05 -7.71 4.45
CA LYS A 71 5.06 -8.73 5.51
C LYS A 71 5.99 -8.38 6.67
N GLN A 72 7.17 -7.84 6.37
CA GLN A 72 8.15 -7.44 7.40
C GLN A 72 7.72 -6.22 8.21
N ASN A 73 6.89 -5.35 7.62
CA ASN A 73 6.43 -4.09 8.23
C ASN A 73 4.92 -4.11 8.50
N HIS A 74 4.31 -5.31 8.61
CA HIS A 74 2.86 -5.46 8.59
C HIS A 74 2.17 -4.72 9.74
N ASP A 75 2.65 -4.92 10.97
CA ASP A 75 2.12 -4.26 12.16
C ASP A 75 2.21 -2.73 12.06
N TYR A 76 3.36 -2.22 11.61
CA TYR A 76 3.57 -0.78 11.39
C TYR A 76 2.61 -0.21 10.34
N LEU A 77 2.44 -0.91 9.22
CA LEU A 77 1.54 -0.47 8.15
C LEU A 77 0.07 -0.47 8.60
N LEU A 78 -0.33 -1.44 9.42
CA LEU A 78 -1.68 -1.46 10.01
C LEU A 78 -1.89 -0.31 10.99
N GLU A 79 -0.93 -0.08 11.90
CA GLU A 79 -0.99 1.03 12.86
C GLU A 79 -1.11 2.38 12.13
N GLU A 80 -0.24 2.62 11.15
CA GLU A 80 -0.25 3.85 10.36
C GLU A 80 -1.55 3.99 9.54
N TRP A 81 -2.08 2.88 9.00
CA TRP A 81 -3.35 2.89 8.29
C TRP A 81 -4.50 3.31 9.19
N HIS A 82 -4.63 2.71 10.37
CA HIS A 82 -5.71 3.04 11.31
C HIS A 82 -5.58 4.48 11.83
N GLY A 83 -4.36 4.94 12.10
CA GLY A 83 -4.08 6.32 12.44
C GLY A 83 -4.44 7.30 11.31
N TYR A 84 -4.18 6.92 10.06
CA TYR A 84 -4.55 7.72 8.89
C TYR A 84 -6.07 7.74 8.64
N LYS A 85 -6.73 6.57 8.68
CA LYS A 85 -8.17 6.41 8.51
C LYS A 85 -8.96 7.20 9.55
N GLY A 86 -8.53 7.17 10.81
CA GLY A 86 -9.16 7.95 11.88
C GLY A 86 -9.04 9.47 11.72
N ARG A 87 -8.07 9.97 10.94
CA ARG A 87 -7.91 11.40 10.60
C ARG A 87 -8.61 11.79 9.29
N ALA A 88 -8.92 10.83 8.44
CA ALA A 88 -9.48 11.04 7.10
C ALA A 88 -11.02 10.98 7.05
N GLY A 89 -11.64 10.38 8.08
CA GLY A 89 -13.08 10.45 8.35
C GLY A 89 -13.47 11.77 8.99
#